data_AF-A0A2E9L160-F1
#
_entry.id   AF-A0A2E9L160-F1
#
_cell.length_a   1.000
_cell.length_b   1.000
_cell.length_c   1.000
_cell.angle_alpha   90.00
_cell.angle_beta   90.00
_cell.angle_gamma   90.00
#
_symmetry.space_group_name_H-M   'P 1'
#
loop_
_entity.id
_entity.type
_entity.pdbx_description
1 polymer ?
#
loop_
_entity_poly.entity_id
_entity_poly.type
_entity_poly.pdbx_seq_one_letter_code
_entity_poly.pdbx_strand_id
1 'polypeptide(L)'
;MMDTKEKLRRLRAKAEERERVREEQLQNKDSLEAIREVYGLSELELQKLEQEVDAEYAAEQKAEQRQFQHRYGNWSSIKQLLFTAKGRLSRGDFWLAELGVFVVHSLIAASAVTYPVLGILTLICWLAHINLAIKRSHDRGYPGWFLILGCVPLLQFWPIVELFFLAGENGENRFGPEPIGFDSTHNPN
;
A
#
# COMPACT_ATOMS: atom_id res chain seq x y z
N MET A 1 -28.52 1.44 -17.93
CA MET A 1 -27.23 0.72 -17.76
C MET A 1 -26.72 1.05 -16.36
N MET A 2 -26.58 0.06 -15.47
CA MET A 2 -26.32 0.31 -14.05
C MET A 2 -24.87 0.75 -13.82
N ASP A 3 -24.67 1.84 -13.08
CA ASP A 3 -23.36 2.43 -12.76
C ASP A 3 -22.45 1.45 -12.00
N THR A 4 -21.16 1.41 -12.37
CA THR A 4 -20.17 0.46 -11.83
C THR A 4 -19.97 0.65 -10.33
N LYS A 5 -20.07 1.89 -9.83
CA LYS A 5 -20.00 2.18 -8.39
C LYS A 5 -21.18 1.60 -7.62
N GLU A 6 -22.36 1.61 -8.22
CA GLU A 6 -23.59 1.07 -7.63
C GLU A 6 -23.56 -0.47 -7.59
N LYS A 7 -23.03 -1.12 -8.64
CA LYS A 7 -22.75 -2.56 -8.63
C LYS A 7 -21.82 -2.96 -7.48
N LEU A 8 -20.73 -2.20 -7.29
CA LEU A 8 -19.73 -2.50 -6.27
C LEU A 8 -20.29 -2.35 -4.84
N ARG A 9 -21.10 -1.30 -4.60
CA ARG A 9 -21.78 -1.11 -3.31
C ARG A 9 -22.73 -2.27 -2.98
N ARG A 10 -23.52 -2.71 -3.96
CA ARG A 10 -24.45 -3.84 -3.76
C ARG A 10 -23.73 -5.16 -3.53
N LEU A 11 -22.60 -5.38 -4.20
CA LEU A 11 -21.79 -6.58 -3.97
C LEU A 11 -21.17 -6.59 -2.57
N ARG A 12 -20.66 -5.45 -2.08
CA ARG A 12 -20.13 -5.32 -0.72
C ARG A 12 -21.22 -5.47 0.33
N ALA A 13 -22.35 -4.79 0.16
CA ALA A 13 -23.49 -4.92 1.08
C ALA A 13 -23.98 -6.37 1.15
N LYS A 14 -24.01 -7.08 0.02
CA LYS A 14 -24.41 -8.50 -0.04
C LYS A 14 -23.37 -9.45 0.55
N ALA A 15 -22.09 -9.09 0.52
CA ALA A 15 -21.02 -9.83 1.17
C ALA A 15 -21.05 -9.63 2.69
N GLU A 16 -21.17 -8.38 3.15
CA GLU A 16 -21.32 -8.04 4.57
C GLU A 16 -22.59 -8.63 5.18
N GLU A 17 -23.70 -8.67 4.43
CA GLU A 17 -24.95 -9.30 4.86
C GLU A 17 -24.80 -10.83 4.96
N ARG A 18 -24.07 -11.46 4.02
CA ARG A 18 -23.77 -12.90 4.09
C ARG A 18 -22.88 -13.24 5.28
N GLU A 19 -21.90 -12.41 5.59
CA GLU A 19 -21.04 -12.57 6.76
C GLU A 19 -21.83 -12.41 8.05
N ARG A 20 -22.65 -11.35 8.17
CA ARG A 20 -23.51 -11.13 9.36
C ARG A 20 -24.47 -12.28 9.61
N VAL A 21 -25.14 -12.76 8.56
CA VAL A 21 -26.07 -13.91 8.68
C VAL A 21 -25.32 -15.17 9.09
N ARG A 22 -24.10 -15.37 8.59
CA ARG A 22 -23.25 -16.52 8.92
C ARG A 22 -22.73 -16.45 10.36
N GLU A 23 -22.32 -15.26 10.81
CA GLU A 23 -21.90 -15.01 12.20
C GLU A 23 -23.07 -15.15 13.18
N GLU A 24 -24.26 -14.65 12.86
CA GLU A 24 -25.48 -14.87 13.67
C GLU A 24 -25.86 -16.35 13.74
N GLN A 25 -25.68 -17.12 12.65
CA GLN A 25 -25.95 -18.56 12.61
C GLN A 25 -24.92 -19.39 13.41
N LEU A 26 -23.69 -18.89 13.57
CA LEU A 26 -22.62 -19.55 14.32
C LEU A 26 -22.57 -19.14 15.80
N GLN A 27 -22.93 -17.90 16.14
CA GLN A 27 -22.95 -17.42 17.52
C GLN A 27 -24.19 -17.83 18.31
N ASN A 28 -25.29 -18.18 17.65
CA ASN A 28 -26.51 -18.56 18.34
C ASN A 28 -26.44 -20.05 18.76
N LYS A 29 -26.44 -20.33 20.06
CA LYS A 29 -26.46 -21.72 20.58
C LYS A 29 -27.64 -22.52 20.02
N ASP A 30 -28.76 -21.85 19.80
CA ASP A 30 -30.00 -22.45 19.31
C ASP A 30 -29.88 -22.99 17.88
N SER A 31 -29.03 -22.40 17.02
CA SER A 31 -28.83 -22.88 15.65
C SER A 31 -27.90 -24.09 15.58
N LEU A 32 -26.90 -24.20 16.47
CA LEU A 32 -26.06 -25.39 16.58
C LEU A 32 -26.87 -26.58 17.12
N GLU A 33 -27.76 -26.35 18.09
CA GLU A 33 -28.70 -27.37 18.58
C GLU A 33 -29.69 -27.80 17.48
N ALA A 34 -30.22 -26.86 16.70
CA ALA A 34 -31.10 -27.18 15.56
C ALA A 34 -30.38 -27.99 14.47
N ILE A 35 -29.12 -27.67 14.14
CA ILE A 35 -28.31 -28.43 13.18
C ILE A 35 -28.03 -29.84 13.72
N ARG A 36 -27.70 -29.95 15.01
CA ARG A 36 -27.51 -31.24 15.67
C ARG A 36 -28.75 -32.13 15.58
N GLU A 37 -29.93 -31.56 15.83
CA GLU A 37 -31.21 -32.27 15.80
C GLU A 37 -31.60 -32.69 14.37
N VAL A 38 -31.44 -31.79 13.38
CA VAL A 38 -31.77 -32.05 11.97
C VAL A 38 -30.88 -33.13 11.36
N TYR A 39 -29.58 -33.14 11.68
CA TYR A 39 -28.62 -34.09 11.11
C TYR A 39 -28.33 -35.29 12.02
N GLY A 40 -28.93 -35.36 13.20
CA GLY A 40 -28.74 -36.45 14.16
C GLY A 40 -27.31 -36.59 14.68
N LEU A 41 -26.58 -35.48 14.78
CA LEU A 41 -25.16 -35.47 15.11
C LEU A 41 -24.94 -35.78 16.61
N SER A 42 -23.92 -36.59 16.91
CA SER A 42 -23.44 -36.77 18.28
C SER A 42 -22.69 -35.52 18.76
N GLU A 43 -22.63 -35.30 20.08
CA GLU A 43 -21.89 -34.17 20.68
C GLU A 43 -20.44 -34.11 20.21
N LEU A 44 -19.83 -35.27 19.99
CA LEU A 44 -18.43 -35.41 19.60
C LEU A 44 -18.21 -35.04 18.12
N GLU A 45 -19.23 -35.25 17.27
CA GLU A 45 -19.21 -34.82 15.86
C GLU A 45 -19.48 -33.32 15.75
N LEU A 46 -20.42 -32.79 16.55
CA LEU A 46 -20.70 -31.36 16.61
C LEU A 46 -19.46 -30.57 17.04
N GLN A 47 -18.77 -31.02 18.08
CA GLN A 47 -17.57 -30.38 18.60
C GLN A 47 -16.39 -30.42 17.61
N LYS A 48 -16.29 -31.51 16.81
CA LYS A 48 -15.30 -31.59 15.72
C LYS A 48 -15.62 -30.62 14.59
N LEU A 49 -16.89 -30.51 14.21
CA LEU A 49 -17.34 -29.62 13.16
C LEU A 49 -17.12 -28.15 13.55
N GLU A 50 -17.42 -27.79 14.80
CA GLU A 50 -17.14 -26.47 15.37
C GLU A 50 -15.65 -26.12 15.29
N GLN A 51 -14.78 -27.04 15.69
CA GLN A 51 -13.32 -26.85 15.58
C GLN A 51 -12.84 -26.72 14.13
N GLU A 52 -13.45 -27.45 13.20
CA GLU A 52 -13.08 -27.41 11.79
C GLU A 52 -13.49 -26.09 11.13
N VAL A 53 -14.70 -25.59 11.44
CA VAL A 53 -15.19 -24.28 10.98
C VAL A 53 -14.39 -23.14 11.59
N ASP A 54 -14.07 -23.19 12.89
CA ASP A 54 -13.23 -22.20 13.55
C ASP A 54 -11.81 -22.15 12.95
N ALA A 55 -11.25 -23.32 12.62
CA ALA A 55 -9.95 -23.42 11.98
C ALA A 55 -9.97 -22.86 10.55
N GLU A 56 -11.03 -23.13 9.78
CA GLU A 56 -11.22 -22.59 8.43
C GLU A 56 -11.39 -21.06 8.46
N TYR A 57 -12.20 -20.54 9.39
CA TYR A 57 -12.39 -19.10 9.58
C TYR A 57 -11.09 -18.40 10.01
N ALA A 58 -10.34 -18.98 10.95
CA ALA A 58 -9.03 -18.46 11.35
C ALA A 58 -8.02 -18.49 10.19
N ALA A 59 -8.12 -19.47 9.29
CA ALA A 59 -7.28 -19.57 8.09
C ALA A 59 -7.65 -18.51 7.05
N GLU A 60 -8.95 -18.28 6.81
CA GLU A 60 -9.47 -17.23 5.93
C GLU A 60 -9.06 -15.84 6.42
N GLN A 61 -9.28 -15.53 7.71
CA GLN A 61 -8.85 -14.24 8.28
C GLN A 61 -7.33 -14.03 8.17
N LYS A 62 -6.53 -15.08 8.41
CA LYS A 62 -5.06 -15.00 8.22
C LYS A 62 -4.69 -14.81 6.76
N ALA A 63 -5.46 -15.35 5.82
CA ALA A 63 -5.24 -15.15 4.39
C ALA A 63 -5.60 -13.71 3.98
N GLU A 64 -6.72 -13.18 4.46
CA GLU A 64 -7.12 -11.79 4.24
C GLU A 64 -6.15 -10.79 4.87
N GLN A 65 -5.69 -11.02 6.11
CA GLN A 65 -4.65 -10.19 6.73
C GLN A 65 -3.34 -10.25 5.95
N ARG A 66 -2.94 -11.43 5.45
CA ARG A 66 -1.74 -11.57 4.60
C ARG A 66 -1.91 -10.83 3.28
N GLN A 67 -3.08 -10.92 2.66
CA GLN A 67 -3.41 -10.17 1.43
C GLN A 67 -3.47 -8.66 1.68
N PHE A 68 -4.02 -8.22 2.82
CA PHE A 68 -4.05 -6.83 3.25
C PHE A 68 -2.62 -6.32 3.48
N GLN A 69 -1.80 -7.03 4.26
CA GLN A 69 -0.39 -6.68 4.45
C GLN A 69 0.39 -6.62 3.13
N HIS A 70 0.14 -7.56 2.21
CA HIS A 70 0.74 -7.57 0.87
C HIS A 70 0.24 -6.40 -0.01
N ARG A 71 -1.05 -6.05 0.11
CA ARG A 71 -1.69 -4.91 -0.57
C ARG A 71 -1.24 -3.55 -0.02
N TYR A 72 -0.74 -3.50 1.20
CA TYR A 72 -0.03 -2.34 1.78
C TYR A 72 1.48 -2.57 1.81
N GLY A 73 2.03 -3.20 0.75
CA GLY A 73 3.45 -3.48 0.59
C GLY A 73 4.34 -2.30 0.99
N ASN A 74 4.92 -2.43 2.19
CA ASN A 74 6.10 -1.72 2.72
C ASN A 74 6.08 -0.19 2.86
N TRP A 75 4.96 0.44 3.18
CA TRP A 75 5.00 1.74 3.89
C TRP A 75 5.15 1.54 5.40
N SER A 76 6.16 0.79 5.85
CA SER A 76 6.31 0.49 7.30
C SER A 76 6.98 1.62 8.08
N SER A 77 7.60 2.61 7.43
CA SER A 77 8.18 3.75 8.16
C SER A 77 8.53 4.93 7.25
N ILE A 78 8.27 6.16 7.73
CA ILE A 78 8.87 7.40 7.19
C ILE A 78 10.39 7.24 7.01
N LYS A 79 11.04 6.45 7.87
CA LYS A 79 12.47 6.16 7.74
C LYS A 79 12.80 5.45 6.43
N GLN A 80 11.98 4.49 6.03
CA GLN A 80 12.17 3.81 4.75
C GLN A 80 11.84 4.74 3.59
N LEU A 81 10.79 5.55 3.70
CA LEU A 81 10.44 6.53 2.67
C LEU A 81 11.61 7.50 2.39
N LEU A 82 12.18 8.09 3.43
CA LEU A 82 13.13 9.20 3.29
C LEU A 82 14.61 8.75 3.24
N PHE A 83 14.97 7.62 3.85
CA PHE A 83 16.38 7.24 4.04
C PHE A 83 16.80 5.93 3.38
N THR A 84 15.89 5.18 2.73
CA THR A 84 16.30 4.08 1.85
C THR A 84 16.09 4.46 0.40
N ALA A 85 16.99 4.02 -0.48
CA ALA A 85 16.84 4.13 -1.94
C ALA A 85 16.14 2.90 -2.55
N LYS A 86 15.83 1.88 -1.74
CA LYS A 86 15.19 0.64 -2.21
C LYS A 86 13.70 0.84 -2.50
N GLY A 87 13.22 0.11 -3.50
CA GLY A 87 11.82 0.12 -3.91
C GLY A 87 11.52 1.17 -4.98
N ARG A 88 10.22 1.33 -5.23
CA ARG A 88 9.63 2.15 -6.28
C ARG A 88 8.65 3.13 -5.69
N LEU A 89 8.47 4.26 -6.35
CA LEU A 89 7.54 5.29 -5.92
C LEU A 89 6.62 5.70 -7.05
N SER A 90 5.32 5.57 -6.83
CA SER A 90 4.31 6.02 -7.79
C SER A 90 4.44 7.54 -7.98
N ARG A 91 3.99 8.06 -9.11
CA ARG A 91 4.05 9.50 -9.39
C ARG A 91 3.30 10.32 -8.33
N GLY A 92 2.12 9.87 -7.89
CA GLY A 92 1.32 10.57 -6.88
C GLY A 92 2.03 10.63 -5.53
N ASP A 93 2.56 9.50 -5.07
CA ASP A 93 3.29 9.43 -3.80
C ASP A 93 4.60 10.18 -3.84
N PHE A 94 5.27 10.19 -5.01
CA PHE A 94 6.48 10.99 -5.24
C PHE A 94 6.20 12.47 -5.02
N TRP A 95 5.17 13.01 -5.66
CA TRP A 95 4.82 14.42 -5.50
C TRP A 95 4.40 14.77 -4.07
N LEU A 96 3.65 13.90 -3.40
CA LEU A 96 3.26 14.13 -2.00
C LEU A 96 4.46 14.11 -1.05
N ALA A 97 5.35 13.12 -1.18
CA ALA A 97 6.55 13.01 -0.37
C ALA A 97 7.52 14.18 -0.65
N GLU A 98 7.74 14.50 -1.93
CA GLU A 98 8.61 15.58 -2.36
C GLU A 98 8.11 16.94 -1.85
N LEU A 99 6.79 17.19 -1.93
CA LEU A 99 6.17 18.39 -1.37
C LEU A 99 6.38 18.48 0.15
N GLY A 100 6.19 17.37 0.87
CA GLY A 100 6.41 17.32 2.33
C GLY A 100 7.85 17.66 2.71
N VAL A 101 8.83 17.06 2.04
CA VAL A 101 10.26 17.36 2.25
C VAL A 101 10.58 18.80 1.85
N PHE A 102 10.06 19.27 0.72
CA PHE A 102 10.28 20.62 0.21
C PHE A 102 9.80 21.71 1.17
N VAL A 103 8.62 21.52 1.79
CA VAL A 103 8.10 22.46 2.80
C VAL A 103 9.03 22.54 4.00
N VAL A 104 9.44 21.40 4.56
CA VAL A 104 10.35 21.36 5.71
C VAL A 104 11.70 22.01 5.37
N HIS A 105 12.25 21.67 4.20
CA HIS A 105 13.50 22.24 3.71
C HIS A 105 13.41 23.75 3.53
N SER A 106 12.31 24.25 2.96
CA SER A 106 12.06 25.68 2.75
C SER A 106 11.93 26.45 4.06
N LEU A 107 11.29 25.86 5.08
CA LEU A 107 11.19 26.46 6.41
C LEU A 107 12.55 26.60 7.08
N ILE A 108 13.42 25.59 6.93
CA ILE A 108 14.81 25.65 7.43
C ILE A 108 15.58 26.76 6.69
N ALA A 109 15.45 26.82 5.36
CA ALA A 109 16.15 27.81 4.54
C ALA A 109 15.68 29.26 4.79
N ALA A 110 14.41 29.46 5.15
CA ALA A 110 13.85 30.78 5.47
C ALA A 110 14.21 31.27 6.89
N SER A 111 14.90 30.46 7.69
CA SER A 111 15.29 30.86 9.04
C SER A 111 16.28 32.03 9.01
N ALA A 112 16.01 33.06 9.81
CA ALA A 112 16.85 34.26 9.90
C ALA A 112 18.14 34.03 10.72
N VAL A 113 18.32 32.83 11.28
CA VAL A 113 19.41 32.49 12.18
C VAL A 113 20.13 31.25 11.68
N THR A 114 21.44 31.34 11.47
CA THR A 114 22.24 30.22 10.99
C THR A 114 22.91 29.52 12.17
N TYR A 115 22.44 28.31 12.48
CA TYR A 115 23.11 27.41 13.42
C TYR A 115 23.66 26.18 12.71
N PRO A 116 24.78 25.58 13.17
CA PRO A 116 25.31 24.35 12.59
C PRO A 116 24.27 23.22 12.48
N VAL A 117 23.36 23.13 13.46
CA VAL A 117 22.26 22.15 13.45
C VAL A 117 21.34 22.30 12.25
N LEU A 118 21.07 23.53 11.80
CA LEU A 118 20.23 23.77 10.62
C LEU A 118 20.92 23.30 9.35
N GLY A 119 22.24 23.47 9.24
CA GLY A 119 23.02 22.92 8.14
C GLY A 119 22.92 21.39 8.04
N ILE A 120 22.96 20.70 9.18
CA ILE A 120 22.78 19.24 9.25
C ILE A 120 21.36 18.84 8.81
N LEU A 121 20.34 19.58 9.24
CA LEU A 121 18.94 19.31 8.84
C LEU A 121 18.73 19.55 7.34
N THR A 122 19.35 20.59 6.77
CA THR A 122 19.35 20.83 5.32
C THR A 122 19.97 19.66 4.56
N LEU A 123 21.12 19.14 5.01
CA LEU A 123 21.76 17.96 4.43
C LEU A 123 20.87 16.72 4.50
N ILE A 124 20.17 16.52 5.62
CA ILE A 124 19.18 15.43 5.79
C ILE A 124 18.03 15.57 4.77
N CYS A 125 17.49 16.77 4.59
CA CYS A 125 16.43 17.02 3.60
C CYS A 125 16.95 16.77 2.17
N TRP A 126 18.18 17.20 1.88
CA TRP A 126 18.80 16.96 0.58
C TRP A 126 18.97 15.47 0.26
N LEU A 127 19.40 14.66 1.23
CA LEU A 127 19.45 13.21 1.09
C LEU A 127 18.06 12.59 0.87
N ALA A 128 17.03 13.12 1.53
CA ALA A 128 15.66 12.67 1.32
C ALA A 128 15.19 12.93 -0.11
N HIS A 129 15.41 14.14 -0.66
CA HIS A 129 15.10 14.44 -2.07
C HIS A 129 15.77 13.46 -3.04
N ILE A 130 17.05 13.16 -2.82
CA ILE A 130 17.79 12.19 -3.66
C ILE A 130 17.16 10.79 -3.57
N ASN A 131 16.85 10.31 -2.37
CA ASN A 131 16.25 8.99 -2.18
C ASN A 131 14.88 8.88 -2.86
N LEU A 132 14.05 9.94 -2.77
CA LEU A 132 12.76 9.99 -3.45
C LEU A 132 12.94 9.95 -4.98
N ALA A 133 13.86 10.74 -5.52
CA ALA A 133 14.18 10.75 -6.94
C ALA A 133 14.73 9.40 -7.43
N ILE A 134 15.56 8.70 -6.63
CA ILE A 134 16.06 7.37 -6.98
C ILE A 134 14.91 6.36 -7.09
N LYS A 135 13.98 6.33 -6.11
CA LYS A 135 12.82 5.44 -6.18
C LYS A 135 11.89 5.75 -7.34
N ARG A 136 11.78 7.03 -7.70
CA ARG A 136 11.02 7.44 -8.86
C ARG A 136 11.70 7.01 -10.17
N SER A 137 13.03 7.11 -10.23
CA SER A 137 13.84 6.56 -11.33
C SER A 137 13.65 5.05 -11.46
N HIS A 138 13.66 4.32 -10.34
CA HIS A 138 13.38 2.88 -10.31
C HIS A 138 11.99 2.52 -10.81
N ASP A 139 10.99 3.36 -10.52
CA ASP A 139 9.63 3.18 -11.02
C ASP A 139 9.54 3.33 -12.55
N ARG A 140 10.43 4.12 -13.16
CA ARG A 140 10.58 4.24 -14.62
C ARG A 140 11.50 3.18 -15.24
N GLY A 141 11.98 2.22 -14.45
CA GLY A 141 12.89 1.19 -14.94
C GLY A 141 14.32 1.70 -15.18
N TYR A 142 14.72 2.82 -14.59
CA TYR A 142 16.09 3.37 -14.64
C TYR A 142 16.82 3.16 -13.32
N PRO A 143 18.15 2.91 -13.32
CA PRO A 143 18.94 2.87 -12.08
C PRO A 143 19.10 4.28 -11.48
N GLY A 144 19.46 4.39 -10.20
CA GLY A 144 19.71 5.69 -9.55
C GLY A 144 20.75 6.58 -10.25
N TRP A 145 21.71 5.98 -10.96
CA TRP A 145 22.70 6.70 -11.78
C TRP A 145 22.07 7.58 -12.88
N PHE A 146 20.84 7.28 -13.29
CA PHE A 146 20.10 8.08 -14.25
C PHE A 146 19.93 9.54 -13.80
N LEU A 147 19.87 9.79 -12.49
CA LEU A 147 19.77 11.14 -11.94
C LEU A 147 20.99 12.02 -12.25
N ILE A 148 22.17 11.43 -12.48
CA ILE A 148 23.39 12.19 -12.80
C ILE A 148 23.25 12.92 -14.14
N LEU A 149 22.43 12.41 -15.07
CA LEU A 149 22.12 13.12 -16.31
C LEU A 149 21.43 14.46 -16.05
N GLY A 150 20.76 14.60 -14.89
CA GLY A 150 20.18 15.85 -14.40
C GLY A 150 21.21 16.94 -14.12
N CYS A 151 22.47 16.58 -13.86
CA CYS A 151 23.56 17.51 -13.59
C CYS A 151 24.24 18.03 -14.87
N VAL A 152 23.90 17.48 -16.04
CA VAL A 152 24.47 17.89 -17.33
C VAL A 152 23.51 18.89 -17.98
N PRO A 153 23.89 20.17 -18.18
CA PRO A 153 22.97 21.25 -18.58
C PRO A 153 22.17 20.99 -19.87
N LEU A 154 22.68 20.15 -20.77
CA LEU A 154 22.01 19.77 -22.01
C LEU A 154 21.13 18.53 -21.88
N LEU A 155 21.46 17.61 -20.97
CA LEU A 155 20.72 16.35 -20.77
C LEU A 155 19.70 16.43 -19.64
N GLN A 156 19.74 17.49 -18.82
CA GLN A 156 18.91 17.62 -17.61
C GLN A 156 17.41 17.55 -17.88
N PHE A 157 16.96 17.96 -19.06
CA PHE A 157 15.54 17.95 -19.43
C PHE A 157 14.96 16.54 -19.51
N TRP A 158 15.77 15.54 -19.85
CA TRP A 158 15.30 14.18 -19.99
C TRP A 158 14.89 13.58 -18.63
N PRO A 159 15.75 13.50 -17.59
CA PRO A 159 15.33 13.05 -16.27
C PRO A 159 14.16 13.83 -15.69
N ILE A 160 14.10 15.15 -15.93
CA ILE A 160 12.97 15.98 -15.48
C ILE A 160 11.66 15.46 -16.07
N VAL A 161 11.58 15.29 -17.39
CA VAL A 161 10.37 14.81 -18.05
C VAL A 161 9.97 13.42 -17.54
N GLU A 162 10.94 12.50 -17.47
CA GLU A 162 10.75 11.11 -17.05
C GLU A 162 10.23 10.99 -15.62
N LEU A 163 10.85 11.70 -14.68
CA LEU A 163 10.51 11.57 -13.27
C LEU A 163 9.22 12.32 -12.93
N PHE A 164 9.02 13.51 -13.49
CA PHE A 164 7.98 14.42 -13.02
C PHE A 164 6.63 14.16 -13.68
N PHE A 165 6.60 13.78 -14.96
CA PHE A 165 5.37 13.78 -15.76
C PHE A 165 4.90 12.38 -16.17
N LEU A 166 5.82 11.48 -16.53
CA LEU A 166 5.46 10.18 -17.10
C LEU A 166 4.97 9.17 -16.03
N ALA A 167 4.17 8.17 -16.42
CA ALA A 167 3.68 7.13 -15.51
C ALA A 167 4.81 6.17 -15.06
N GLY A 168 4.58 5.27 -14.11
CA GLY A 168 5.52 4.19 -13.79
C GLY A 168 5.51 3.06 -14.83
N GLU A 169 6.41 2.09 -14.71
CA GLU A 169 6.28 0.78 -15.36
C GLU A 169 5.12 -0.01 -14.71
N ASN A 170 4.26 -0.64 -15.52
CA ASN A 170 3.18 -1.48 -15.01
C ASN A 170 3.73 -2.84 -14.55
N GLY A 171 3.17 -3.40 -13.48
CA GLY A 171 3.57 -4.69 -12.94
C GLY A 171 4.92 -4.65 -12.22
N GLU A 172 5.45 -5.83 -11.90
CA GLU A 172 6.73 -5.99 -11.22
C GLU A 172 7.91 -5.66 -12.16
N ASN A 173 8.92 -4.97 -11.63
CA ASN A 173 10.17 -4.72 -12.33
C ASN A 173 11.37 -5.10 -11.47
N ARG A 174 12.60 -4.94 -12.01
CA ARG A 174 13.85 -5.32 -11.32
C ARG A 174 14.11 -4.59 -9.99
N PHE A 175 13.37 -3.54 -9.67
CA PHE A 175 13.48 -2.77 -8.45
C PHE A 175 12.37 -3.10 -7.43
N GLY A 176 11.45 -3.98 -7.79
CA GLY A 176 10.42 -4.51 -6.92
C GLY A 176 9.01 -4.48 -7.53
N PRO A 177 8.00 -4.85 -6.71
CA PRO A 177 6.60 -4.87 -7.12
C PRO A 177 6.10 -3.47 -7.48
N GLU A 178 5.01 -3.41 -8.25
CA GLU A 178 4.35 -2.16 -8.63
C GLU A 178 3.99 -1.34 -7.38
N PRO A 179 4.34 -0.04 -7.33
CA PRO A 179 3.96 0.80 -6.20
C PRO A 179 2.44 0.97 -6.18
N ILE A 180 1.83 0.78 -5.02
CA ILE A 180 0.39 1.02 -4.82
C ILE A 180 0.15 2.53 -4.88
N GLY A 181 -0.13 3.06 -6.07
CA GLY A 181 -0.56 4.44 -6.24
C GLY A 181 -1.96 4.67 -5.67
N PHE A 182 -2.26 5.91 -5.26
CA PHE A 182 -3.59 6.33 -4.80
C PHE A 182 -4.71 6.06 -5.84
N ASP A 183 -4.34 5.91 -7.11
CA ASP A 183 -5.18 5.66 -8.28
C ASP A 183 -5.35 4.17 -8.64
N SER A 184 -4.79 3.25 -7.86
CA SER A 184 -4.93 1.79 -8.07
C SER A 184 -6.32 1.26 -7.69
N THR A 185 -7.35 1.72 -8.41
CA THR A 185 -8.63 1.00 -8.56
C THR A 185 -8.41 -0.24 -9.44
N HIS A 186 -7.56 -1.16 -8.98
CA HIS A 186 -7.39 -2.44 -9.64
C HIS A 186 -8.65 -3.27 -9.38
N ASN A 187 -9.51 -3.35 -10.40
CA ASN A 187 -10.54 -4.37 -10.51
C ASN A 187 -9.84 -5.70 -10.76
N PRO A 188 -9.82 -6.64 -9.79
CA PRO A 188 -9.34 -7.98 -10.07
C PRO A 188 -10.34 -8.64 -11.02
N ASN A 189 -9.91 -8.87 -12.26
CA ASN A 189 -10.58 -9.81 -13.14
C ASN A 189 -10.29 -11.24 -12.69
#